data_AF-A0A9W3CKC5-F1
#
_entry.id   AF-A0A9W3CKC5-F1
#
_cell.length_a   1.000
_cell.length_b   1.000
_cell.length_c   1.000
_cell.angle_alpha   90.00
_cell.angle_beta   90.00
_cell.angle_gamma   90.00
#
_symmetry.space_group_name_H-M   'P 1'
#
loop_
_entity.id
_entity.type
_entity.pdbx_description
1 polymer ?
#
loop_
_entity_poly.entity_id
_entity_poly.type
_entity_poly.pdbx_seq_one_letter_code
_entity_poly.pdbx_strand_id
1 'polypeptide(L)'
;MEHIIATRETNELVELVIAAQEKGLSGEHGTWLEFLKFCDPTRDYFNDPRNRKAETLIQFLTSIIKTDDSRKLALLMNPSRPLVRRYSCNHPKETAEQRLVRKTLTHEEYPFDFLIPYKSKDWVLTGIIGSPIVDPLNDLAAEISYSFRSRMPYAKSIAITDMIALCCEKVLCQDNTEAAVRVAAVDRNLKVILDVLVKPNEPVINFRTSITGLDCFALHLSNATPLSDIQEKLLELFPTETIMVGHLLNKDLKALKMDHARVIDTSLLFKYDFSAAAGIVGKLPRPF
;
A
#
# COMPACT_ATOMS: atom_id res chain seq x y z
N MET A 1 12.23 0.00 0.44
CA MET A 1 12.10 -1.28 1.18
C MET A 1 13.11 -1.40 2.31
N GLU A 2 14.39 -1.11 2.10
CA GLU A 2 15.46 -1.27 3.11
C GLU A 2 15.13 -0.62 4.47
N HIS A 3 14.74 0.66 4.48
CA HIS A 3 14.33 1.35 5.71
C HIS A 3 13.15 0.67 6.44
N ILE A 4 12.22 0.07 5.68
CA ILE A 4 11.06 -0.65 6.25
C ILE A 4 11.52 -1.96 6.89
N ILE A 5 12.54 -2.62 6.34
CA ILE A 5 13.14 -3.82 6.95
C ILE A 5 13.93 -3.44 8.19
N ALA A 6 14.77 -2.40 8.11
CA ALA A 6 15.66 -1.97 9.19
C ALA A 6 14.91 -1.49 10.44
N THR A 7 13.67 -1.03 10.30
CA THR A 7 12.82 -0.57 11.41
C THR A 7 11.96 -1.68 12.02
N ARG A 8 12.06 -2.94 11.54
CA ARG A 8 11.30 -4.08 12.05
C ARG A 8 11.83 -4.66 13.35
N GLU A 9 10.90 -5.17 14.15
CA GLU A 9 11.26 -5.94 15.34
C GLU A 9 11.84 -7.30 14.92
N THR A 10 12.73 -7.85 15.74
CA THR A 10 13.41 -9.12 15.43
C THR A 10 12.42 -10.26 15.17
N ASN A 11 11.35 -10.39 15.97
CA ASN A 11 10.36 -11.45 15.77
C ASN A 11 9.67 -11.35 14.41
N GLU A 12 9.42 -10.15 13.90
CA GLU A 12 8.82 -10.02 12.58
C GLU A 12 9.81 -10.26 11.44
N LEU A 13 11.07 -9.89 11.63
CA LEU A 13 12.14 -10.23 10.69
C LEU A 13 12.26 -11.75 10.58
N VAL A 14 12.16 -12.47 11.69
CA VAL A 14 12.11 -13.94 11.70
C VAL A 14 10.94 -14.44 10.85
N GLU A 15 9.71 -13.98 11.10
CA GLU A 15 8.53 -14.40 10.33
C GLU A 15 8.65 -14.10 8.84
N LEU A 16 9.22 -12.95 8.48
CA LEU A 16 9.48 -12.60 7.08
C LEU A 16 10.50 -13.53 6.43
N VAL A 17 11.57 -13.90 7.13
CA VAL A 17 12.56 -14.85 6.61
C VAL A 17 11.94 -16.24 6.46
N ILE A 18 11.13 -16.70 7.42
CA ILE A 18 10.40 -17.98 7.30
C ILE A 18 9.48 -17.95 6.07
N ALA A 19 8.69 -16.89 5.90
CA ALA A 19 7.82 -16.74 4.73
C ALA A 19 8.61 -16.66 3.41
N ALA A 20 9.80 -16.05 3.43
CA ALA A 20 10.71 -16.02 2.29
C ALA A 20 11.24 -17.43 1.95
N GLN A 21 11.59 -18.23 2.96
CA GLN A 21 11.99 -19.63 2.78
C GLN A 21 10.88 -20.48 2.17
N GLU A 22 9.66 -20.40 2.72
CA GLU A 22 8.49 -21.13 2.22
C GLU A 22 8.16 -20.81 0.76
N LYS A 23 8.45 -19.57 0.34
CA LYS A 23 8.23 -19.09 -1.02
C LYS A 23 9.46 -19.23 -1.92
N GLY A 24 10.55 -19.80 -1.40
CA GLY A 24 11.78 -20.06 -2.16
C GLY A 24 12.49 -18.80 -2.64
N LEU A 25 12.37 -17.69 -1.91
CA LEU A 25 13.02 -16.43 -2.29
C LEU A 25 14.53 -16.56 -2.13
N SER A 26 15.25 -15.98 -3.09
CA SER A 26 16.71 -15.98 -3.13
C SER A 26 17.26 -14.55 -3.19
N GLY A 27 18.27 -14.30 -2.37
CA GLY A 27 19.06 -13.07 -2.39
C GLY A 27 20.28 -13.19 -3.30
N GLU A 28 21.21 -12.23 -3.19
CA GLU A 28 22.48 -12.19 -3.95
C GLU A 28 23.33 -13.47 -3.77
N HIS A 29 23.15 -14.18 -2.65
CA HIS A 29 23.88 -15.41 -2.32
C HIS A 29 22.97 -16.64 -2.24
N GLY A 30 21.85 -16.62 -2.98
CA GLY A 30 20.92 -17.75 -3.06
C GLY A 30 19.85 -17.73 -1.97
N THR A 31 19.28 -18.90 -1.71
CA THR A 31 18.29 -19.15 -0.66
C THR A 31 18.86 -18.83 0.73
N TRP A 32 18.01 -18.76 1.75
CA TRP A 32 18.45 -18.52 3.12
C TRP A 32 19.58 -19.46 3.58
N LEU A 33 19.48 -20.75 3.24
CA LEU A 33 20.51 -21.74 3.61
C LEU A 33 21.84 -21.48 2.89
N GLU A 34 21.80 -21.09 1.62
CA GLU A 34 22.99 -20.77 0.82
C GLU A 34 23.62 -19.45 1.29
N PHE A 35 22.81 -18.44 1.59
CA PHE A 35 23.25 -17.19 2.20
C PHE A 35 23.94 -17.45 3.54
N LEU A 36 23.35 -18.28 4.41
CA LEU A 36 23.96 -18.64 5.68
C LEU A 36 25.35 -19.27 5.44
N LYS A 37 25.43 -20.27 4.54
CA LYS A 37 26.70 -20.94 4.13
C LYS A 37 27.74 -19.97 3.59
N PHE A 38 27.32 -18.97 2.83
CA PHE A 38 28.19 -17.94 2.30
C PHE A 38 28.81 -17.07 3.41
N CYS A 39 28.04 -16.73 4.45
CA CYS A 39 28.51 -15.86 5.53
C CYS A 39 29.56 -16.50 6.47
N ASP A 40 29.58 -17.83 6.65
CA ASP A 40 30.51 -18.52 7.58
C ASP A 40 30.74 -20.01 7.22
N PRO A 41 31.40 -20.32 6.09
CA PRO A 41 31.42 -21.66 5.48
C PRO A 41 31.84 -22.83 6.39
N THR A 42 32.44 -22.52 7.54
CA THR A 42 33.00 -23.47 8.50
C THR A 42 32.02 -23.99 9.55
N ARG A 43 30.83 -23.37 9.66
CA ARG A 43 29.88 -23.65 10.74
C ARG A 43 28.81 -24.65 10.33
N ASP A 44 28.33 -25.46 11.27
CA ASP A 44 27.11 -26.25 11.08
C ASP A 44 25.89 -25.33 11.22
N TYR A 45 25.02 -25.33 10.21
CA TYR A 45 23.97 -24.34 10.07
C TYR A 45 22.59 -24.88 10.42
N PHE A 46 22.07 -24.42 11.56
CA PHE A 46 20.64 -24.47 11.80
C PHE A 46 19.93 -23.49 10.85
N ASN A 47 19.04 -24.04 10.02
CA ASN A 47 18.27 -23.30 9.02
C ASN A 47 17.16 -22.41 9.62
N ASP A 48 16.90 -22.54 10.92
CA ASP A 48 15.83 -21.83 11.63
C ASP A 48 16.21 -20.35 11.88
N PRO A 49 15.47 -19.37 11.32
CA PRO A 49 15.74 -17.95 11.52
C PRO A 49 15.61 -17.49 12.97
N ARG A 50 14.85 -18.20 13.82
CA ARG A 50 14.69 -17.89 15.26
C ARG A 50 16.01 -17.95 16.03
N ASN A 51 17.00 -18.65 15.49
CA ASN A 51 18.33 -18.79 16.10
C ASN A 51 19.35 -17.76 15.57
N ARG A 52 18.91 -16.74 14.81
CA ARG A 52 19.79 -15.73 14.21
C ARG A 52 19.55 -14.34 14.79
N LYS A 53 20.61 -13.52 14.75
CA LYS A 53 20.54 -12.11 15.16
C LYS A 53 19.80 -11.29 14.11
N ALA A 54 19.21 -10.17 14.54
CA ALA A 54 18.46 -9.27 13.67
C ALA A 54 19.29 -8.79 12.47
N GLU A 55 20.58 -8.52 12.65
CA GLU A 55 21.47 -8.05 11.59
C GLU A 55 21.58 -9.06 10.45
N THR A 56 21.68 -10.36 10.77
CA THR A 56 21.73 -11.43 9.77
C THR A 56 20.42 -11.54 8.98
N LEU A 57 19.28 -11.40 9.67
CA LEU A 57 17.95 -11.41 9.04
C LEU A 57 17.80 -10.20 8.10
N ILE A 58 18.19 -9.00 8.56
CA ILE A 58 18.16 -7.76 7.77
C ILE A 58 19.06 -7.88 6.55
N GLN A 59 20.29 -8.39 6.69
CA GLN A 59 21.23 -8.59 5.58
C GLN A 59 20.63 -9.50 4.49
N PHE A 60 20.07 -10.65 4.88
CA PHE A 60 19.44 -11.54 3.92
C PHE A 60 18.26 -10.90 3.20
N LEU A 61 17.30 -10.34 3.95
CA LEU A 61 16.12 -9.69 3.36
C LEU A 61 16.50 -8.51 2.46
N THR A 62 17.55 -7.76 2.82
CA THR A 62 18.08 -6.67 2.00
C THR A 62 18.73 -7.19 0.73
N SER A 63 19.42 -8.34 0.78
CA SER A 63 20.01 -8.95 -0.43
C SER A 63 18.94 -9.38 -1.46
N ILE A 64 17.74 -9.76 -1.01
CA ILE A 64 16.60 -10.07 -1.90
C ILE A 64 16.10 -8.83 -2.65
N ILE A 65 16.23 -7.62 -2.08
CA ILE A 65 15.80 -6.38 -2.75
C ILE A 65 16.52 -6.17 -4.09
N LYS A 66 17.73 -6.70 -4.22
CA LYS A 66 18.57 -6.53 -5.42
C LYS A 66 18.37 -7.64 -6.46
N THR A 67 17.46 -8.57 -6.22
CA THR A 67 17.17 -9.68 -7.14
C THR A 67 15.77 -9.57 -7.75
N ASP A 68 15.46 -10.48 -8.67
CA ASP A 68 14.14 -10.60 -9.28
C ASP A 68 13.03 -10.97 -8.26
N ASP A 69 13.41 -11.40 -7.06
CA ASP A 69 12.50 -11.73 -5.97
C ASP A 69 12.08 -10.52 -5.12
N SER A 70 12.66 -9.34 -5.37
CA SER A 70 12.33 -8.08 -4.67
C SER A 70 10.82 -7.78 -4.65
N ARG A 71 10.12 -8.08 -5.75
CA ARG A 71 8.65 -7.92 -5.85
C ARG A 71 7.89 -8.89 -4.95
N LYS A 72 8.33 -10.14 -4.86
CA LYS A 72 7.72 -11.14 -3.96
C LYS A 72 7.95 -10.74 -2.52
N LEU A 73 9.14 -10.23 -2.19
CA LEU A 73 9.44 -9.69 -0.86
C LEU A 73 8.54 -8.50 -0.52
N ALA A 74 8.38 -7.55 -1.44
CA ALA A 74 7.49 -6.40 -1.24
C ALA A 74 6.04 -6.84 -0.94
N LEU A 75 5.53 -7.85 -1.67
CA LEU A 75 4.23 -8.46 -1.39
C LEU A 75 4.16 -9.15 -0.02
N LEU A 76 5.22 -9.82 0.42
CA LEU A 76 5.27 -10.44 1.75
C LEU A 76 5.26 -9.38 2.87
N MET A 77 5.85 -8.22 2.63
CA MET A 77 5.91 -7.12 3.59
C MET A 77 4.60 -6.36 3.72
N ASN A 78 3.72 -6.42 2.70
CA ASN A 78 2.45 -5.68 2.66
C ASN A 78 1.43 -6.25 3.68
N PRO A 79 0.94 -5.43 4.63
CA PRO A 79 -0.03 -5.87 5.64
C PRO A 79 -1.37 -6.37 5.04
N SER A 80 -1.79 -5.80 3.93
CA SER A 80 -3.03 -6.17 3.22
C SER A 80 -2.86 -7.42 2.34
N ARG A 81 -1.70 -8.10 2.37
CA ARG A 81 -1.36 -9.25 1.51
C ARG A 81 -2.42 -10.35 1.40
N PRO A 82 -3.15 -10.79 2.46
CA PRO A 82 -4.10 -11.89 2.31
C PRO A 82 -5.28 -11.51 1.40
N LEU A 83 -5.70 -10.25 1.49
CA LEU A 83 -6.79 -9.69 0.70
C LEU A 83 -6.34 -9.39 -0.72
N VAL A 84 -5.13 -8.85 -0.87
CA VAL A 84 -4.50 -8.69 -2.19
C VAL A 84 -4.48 -10.02 -2.93
N ARG A 85 -4.06 -11.12 -2.27
CA ARG A 85 -4.11 -12.48 -2.86
C ARG A 85 -5.53 -12.87 -3.27
N ARG A 86 -6.50 -12.71 -2.37
CA ARG A 86 -7.91 -13.05 -2.63
C ARG A 86 -8.46 -12.34 -3.87
N TYR A 87 -8.19 -11.05 -4.02
CA TYR A 87 -8.69 -10.23 -5.13
C TYR A 87 -7.81 -10.29 -6.39
N SER A 88 -6.64 -10.91 -6.32
CA SER A 88 -5.75 -11.11 -7.48
C SER A 88 -6.11 -12.33 -8.32
N CYS A 89 -6.97 -13.22 -7.82
CA CYS A 89 -7.36 -14.44 -8.53
C CYS A 89 -8.34 -14.15 -9.68
N ASN A 90 -8.04 -14.66 -10.87
CA ASN A 90 -8.97 -14.60 -12.00
C ASN A 90 -10.17 -15.50 -11.76
N HIS A 91 -11.39 -14.98 -11.95
CA HIS A 91 -12.63 -15.73 -11.79
C HIS A 91 -13.43 -15.75 -13.12
N PRO A 92 -13.97 -16.90 -13.56
CA PRO A 92 -14.68 -17.00 -14.85
C PRO A 92 -15.88 -16.06 -15.00
N LYS A 93 -16.48 -15.62 -13.88
CA LYS A 93 -17.62 -14.70 -13.81
C LYS A 93 -17.26 -13.33 -13.23
N GLU A 94 -16.01 -12.92 -13.36
CA GLU A 94 -15.52 -11.65 -12.85
C GLU A 94 -16.24 -10.45 -13.51
N THR A 95 -16.71 -9.51 -12.69
CA THR A 95 -17.28 -8.23 -13.15
C THR A 95 -16.20 -7.31 -13.71
N ALA A 96 -16.59 -6.22 -14.40
CA ALA A 96 -15.61 -5.26 -14.93
C ALA A 96 -14.81 -4.59 -13.81
N GLU A 97 -15.47 -4.26 -12.70
CA GLU A 97 -14.89 -3.64 -11.51
C GLU A 97 -13.89 -4.56 -10.82
N GLN A 98 -14.26 -5.82 -10.61
CA GLN A 98 -13.35 -6.83 -10.05
C GLN A 98 -12.13 -7.03 -10.95
N ARG A 99 -12.32 -7.04 -12.27
CA ARG A 99 -11.22 -7.13 -13.24
C ARG A 99 -10.25 -5.95 -13.15
N LEU A 100 -10.76 -4.74 -12.95
CA LEU A 100 -9.92 -3.56 -12.75
C LEU A 100 -9.13 -3.65 -11.45
N VAL A 101 -9.78 -4.05 -10.34
CA VAL A 101 -9.10 -4.31 -9.07
C VAL A 101 -7.98 -5.33 -9.25
N ARG A 102 -8.29 -6.51 -9.82
CA ARG A 102 -7.30 -7.56 -10.09
C ARG A 102 -6.16 -7.05 -10.95
N LYS A 103 -6.45 -6.32 -12.03
CA LYS A 103 -5.40 -5.75 -12.88
C LYS A 103 -4.51 -4.76 -12.13
N THR A 104 -5.06 -3.92 -11.25
CA THR A 104 -4.26 -3.04 -10.38
C THR A 104 -3.39 -3.85 -9.41
N LEU A 105 -3.96 -4.83 -8.69
CA LEU A 105 -3.25 -5.61 -7.67
C LEU A 105 -2.17 -6.54 -8.25
N THR A 106 -2.37 -7.01 -9.48
CA THR A 106 -1.41 -7.87 -10.20
C THR A 106 -0.38 -7.09 -11.01
N HIS A 107 -0.49 -5.75 -11.06
CA HIS A 107 0.46 -4.91 -11.76
C HIS A 107 1.86 -5.00 -11.11
N GLU A 108 2.92 -4.93 -11.92
CA GLU A 108 4.29 -5.15 -11.45
C GLU A 108 4.79 -4.11 -10.45
N GLU A 109 4.33 -2.86 -10.57
CA GLU A 109 4.68 -1.75 -9.67
C GLU A 109 3.85 -1.72 -8.38
N TYR A 110 2.66 -2.35 -8.37
CA TYR A 110 1.74 -2.30 -7.23
C TYR A 110 2.42 -2.68 -5.88
N PRO A 111 3.23 -3.75 -5.80
CA PRO A 111 3.87 -4.15 -4.55
C PRO A 111 4.81 -3.10 -3.96
N PHE A 112 5.38 -2.22 -4.80
CA PHE A 112 6.28 -1.16 -4.36
C PHE A 112 5.52 0.13 -4.08
N ASP A 113 4.57 0.47 -4.95
CA ASP A 113 3.79 1.70 -4.85
C ASP A 113 2.92 1.73 -3.60
N PHE A 114 2.27 0.61 -3.29
CA PHE A 114 1.37 0.43 -2.14
C PHE A 114 2.08 -0.18 -0.93
N LEU A 115 3.41 -0.21 -0.91
CA LEU A 115 4.15 -0.59 0.28
C LEU A 115 4.10 0.54 1.32
N ILE A 116 3.50 0.26 2.47
CA ILE A 116 3.37 1.22 3.56
C ILE A 116 4.50 1.07 4.59
N PRO A 117 4.89 2.15 5.31
CA PRO A 117 5.87 2.08 6.37
C PRO A 117 5.47 1.11 7.48
N TYR A 118 6.47 0.49 8.11
CA TYR A 118 6.26 -0.42 9.22
C TYR A 118 6.02 0.37 10.54
N LYS A 119 5.05 -0.07 11.36
CA LYS A 119 4.69 0.50 12.67
C LYS A 119 4.34 2.00 12.69
N SER A 120 3.31 2.38 11.96
CA SER A 120 2.80 3.75 12.03
C SER A 120 1.48 3.76 12.81
N LYS A 121 1.52 4.14 14.09
CA LYS A 121 0.36 4.15 15.03
C LYS A 121 -0.79 5.08 14.59
N ASP A 122 -0.49 5.95 13.66
CA ASP A 122 -1.35 6.93 13.00
C ASP A 122 -1.85 6.45 11.64
N TRP A 123 -1.46 5.25 11.19
CA TRP A 123 -2.02 4.66 9.98
C TRP A 123 -3.28 3.84 10.28
N VAL A 124 -4.22 3.94 9.33
CA VAL A 124 -5.50 3.26 9.37
C VAL A 124 -5.57 2.26 8.23
N LEU A 125 -5.87 1.00 8.56
CA LEU A 125 -6.12 -0.04 7.57
C LEU A 125 -7.63 -0.23 7.40
N THR A 126 -8.08 -0.12 6.16
CA THR A 126 -9.47 -0.30 5.74
C THR A 126 -9.55 -1.46 4.75
N GLY A 127 -10.72 -2.02 4.47
CA GLY A 127 -10.78 -3.14 3.52
C GLY A 127 -10.39 -4.50 4.12
N ILE A 128 -10.03 -4.56 5.40
CA ILE A 128 -9.67 -5.79 6.10
C ILE A 128 -10.94 -6.41 6.68
N ILE A 129 -11.07 -7.74 6.68
CA ILE A 129 -12.15 -8.44 7.39
C ILE A 129 -11.56 -9.03 8.66
N GLY A 130 -11.95 -8.49 9.82
CA GLY A 130 -11.57 -8.95 11.15
C GLY A 130 -10.06 -9.09 11.42
N SER A 131 -9.73 -9.47 12.66
CA SER A 131 -8.61 -10.39 12.88
C SER A 131 -8.83 -11.63 11.99
N PRO A 132 -7.76 -12.29 11.51
CA PRO A 132 -7.78 -13.01 10.24
C PRO A 132 -8.96 -13.97 10.19
N ILE A 133 -9.78 -13.87 9.13
CA ILE A 133 -10.48 -15.06 8.67
C ILE A 133 -9.37 -16.07 8.44
N VAL A 134 -9.34 -17.09 9.31
CA VAL A 134 -8.48 -18.27 9.19
C VAL A 134 -8.56 -18.71 7.74
N ASP A 135 -7.49 -18.45 6.99
CA ASP A 135 -7.31 -19.05 5.67
C ASP A 135 -7.09 -20.54 5.98
N PRO A 136 -7.94 -21.48 5.52
CA PRO A 136 -7.81 -22.90 5.86
C PRO A 136 -6.51 -23.55 5.32
N LEU A 137 -5.61 -22.76 4.73
CA LEU A 137 -4.44 -23.20 3.99
C LEU A 137 -3.12 -22.55 4.41
N ASN A 138 -3.04 -21.70 5.45
CA ASN A 138 -1.78 -21.42 6.15
C ASN A 138 -1.95 -20.55 7.42
N ASP A 139 -1.72 -21.16 8.59
CA ASP A 139 -1.79 -20.51 9.92
C ASP A 139 -0.73 -19.42 10.15
N LEU A 140 0.40 -19.45 9.43
CA LEU A 140 1.53 -18.55 9.71
C LEU A 140 1.28 -17.08 9.33
N ALA A 141 0.28 -16.81 8.49
CA ALA A 141 -0.02 -15.43 8.07
C ALA A 141 -0.81 -14.62 9.11
N ALA A 142 -1.41 -15.31 10.08
CA ALA A 142 -2.19 -14.72 11.16
C ALA A 142 -1.32 -14.05 12.24
N GLU A 143 -0.02 -14.37 12.33
CA GLU A 143 0.84 -13.97 13.46
C GLU A 143 1.61 -12.66 13.28
N ILE A 144 1.59 -12.03 12.10
CA ILE A 144 2.12 -10.66 11.97
C ILE A 144 1.08 -9.70 12.54
N SER A 145 1.09 -9.55 13.87
CA SER A 145 0.24 -8.62 14.62
C SER A 145 0.64 -7.17 14.33
N TYR A 146 0.17 -6.64 13.22
CA TYR A 146 0.40 -5.25 12.89
C TYR A 146 -0.37 -4.31 13.84
N SER A 147 0.30 -3.30 14.38
CA SER A 147 -0.28 -2.30 15.29
C SER A 147 -1.06 -1.20 14.55
N PHE A 148 -2.00 -1.57 13.68
CA PHE A 148 -2.85 -0.61 12.98
C PHE A 148 -4.21 -0.45 13.66
N ARG A 149 -4.81 0.75 13.57
CA ARG A 149 -6.20 0.94 13.95
C ARG A 149 -7.09 0.31 12.89
N SER A 150 -7.62 -0.89 13.17
CA SER A 150 -8.68 -1.49 12.37
C SER A 150 -10.03 -1.03 12.94
N ARG A 151 -10.88 -0.44 12.09
CA ARG A 151 -12.29 -0.18 12.43
C ARG A 151 -13.19 -0.86 11.40
N MET A 152 -14.22 -1.55 11.90
CA MET A 152 -15.13 -2.36 11.09
C MET A 152 -16.56 -1.81 11.21
N PRO A 153 -17.03 -0.97 10.30
CA PRO A 153 -18.45 -0.92 10.00
C PRO A 153 -18.77 -2.07 9.01
N TYR A 154 -19.28 -3.19 9.52
CA TYR A 154 -19.93 -4.18 8.67
C TYR A 154 -21.18 -3.54 8.06
N ALA A 155 -21.13 -3.18 6.77
CA ALA A 155 -22.30 -2.67 6.08
C ALA A 155 -23.23 -3.83 5.72
N LYS A 156 -24.47 -3.79 6.23
CA LYS A 156 -25.51 -4.81 6.01
C LYS A 156 -26.01 -4.90 4.56
N SER A 157 -25.64 -4.00 3.65
CA SER A 157 -26.15 -4.01 2.26
C SER A 157 -25.34 -3.17 1.25
N ILE A 158 -24.01 -3.18 1.32
CA ILE A 158 -23.21 -2.58 0.23
C ILE A 158 -22.95 -3.65 -0.82
N ALA A 159 -23.28 -3.34 -2.07
CA ALA A 159 -23.01 -4.26 -3.17
C ALA A 159 -21.49 -4.39 -3.30
N ILE A 160 -21.00 -5.60 -3.56
CA ILE A 160 -19.57 -5.94 -3.68
C ILE A 160 -18.84 -5.08 -4.76
N THR A 161 -19.56 -4.27 -5.55
CA THR A 161 -19.05 -3.47 -6.67
C THR A 161 -19.22 -1.95 -6.49
N ASP A 162 -19.56 -1.46 -5.30
CA ASP A 162 -19.67 -0.02 -5.07
C ASP A 162 -18.28 0.63 -5.16
N MET A 163 -18.16 1.67 -5.99
CA MET A 163 -16.92 2.38 -6.25
C MET A 163 -17.02 3.80 -5.72
N ILE A 164 -16.00 4.22 -4.99
CA ILE A 164 -15.84 5.61 -4.56
C ILE A 164 -14.46 6.08 -5.05
N ALA A 165 -14.45 7.18 -5.81
CA ALA A 165 -13.20 7.79 -6.24
C ALA A 165 -12.71 8.79 -5.19
N LEU A 166 -11.41 8.77 -4.91
CA LEU A 166 -10.75 9.60 -3.91
C LEU A 166 -9.61 10.39 -4.56
N CYS A 167 -9.43 11.64 -4.16
CA CYS A 167 -8.30 12.47 -4.55
C CYS A 167 -7.90 13.40 -3.41
N CYS A 168 -6.58 13.61 -3.24
CA CYS A 168 -6.05 14.55 -2.27
C CYS A 168 -5.24 15.66 -2.95
N GLU A 169 -5.50 16.90 -2.54
CA GLU A 169 -4.53 17.98 -2.74
C GLU A 169 -3.45 17.88 -1.67
N LYS A 170 -2.19 18.06 -2.07
CA LYS A 170 -1.02 17.79 -1.22
C LYS A 170 -0.03 18.95 -1.25
N VAL A 171 0.56 19.22 -0.09
CA VAL A 171 1.61 20.24 0.10
C VAL A 171 2.91 19.59 0.58
N LEU A 172 4.03 20.30 0.43
CA LEU A 172 5.33 19.86 0.96
C LEU A 172 5.56 20.43 2.36
N CYS A 173 5.88 19.54 3.29
CA CYS A 173 6.18 19.86 4.69
C CYS A 173 7.70 19.98 4.94
N GLN A 174 8.05 20.57 6.08
CA GLN A 174 9.43 20.87 6.49
C GLN A 174 10.31 19.61 6.61
N ASP A 175 9.71 18.46 6.94
CA ASP A 175 10.36 17.16 7.02
C ASP A 175 10.52 16.47 5.64
N ASN A 176 10.25 17.19 4.55
CA ASN A 176 10.21 16.71 3.17
C ASN A 176 9.12 15.67 2.88
N THR A 177 8.12 15.53 3.74
CA THR A 177 6.93 14.70 3.46
C THR A 177 5.86 15.48 2.72
N GLU A 178 4.95 14.77 2.06
CA GLU A 178 3.73 15.34 1.47
C GLU A 178 2.55 15.14 2.42
N ALA A 179 1.87 16.23 2.77
CA ALA A 179 0.67 16.19 3.60
C ALA A 179 -0.58 16.54 2.79
N ALA A 180 -1.67 15.80 3.03
CA ALA A 180 -2.98 16.14 2.46
C ALA A 180 -3.50 17.44 3.09
N VAL A 181 -4.03 18.33 2.26
CA VAL A 181 -4.62 19.62 2.67
C VAL A 181 -6.05 19.80 2.20
N ARG A 182 -6.49 18.99 1.24
CA ARG A 182 -7.88 18.84 0.85
C ARG A 182 -8.10 17.40 0.42
N VAL A 183 -9.24 16.85 0.80
CA VAL A 183 -9.64 15.50 0.41
C VAL A 183 -11.03 15.61 -0.20
N ALA A 184 -11.17 15.07 -1.41
CA ALA A 184 -12.43 14.98 -2.10
C ALA A 184 -12.74 13.52 -2.44
N ALA A 185 -14.01 13.14 -2.30
CA ALA A 185 -14.50 11.84 -2.72
C ALA A 185 -15.83 11.99 -3.48
N VAL A 186 -16.00 11.17 -4.51
CA VAL A 186 -17.23 11.10 -5.31
C VAL A 186 -17.73 9.66 -5.42
N ASP A 187 -19.05 9.50 -5.41
CA ASP A 187 -19.67 8.19 -5.66
C ASP A 187 -19.68 7.83 -7.16
N ARG A 188 -20.22 6.65 -7.48
CA ARG A 188 -20.33 6.15 -8.86
C ARG A 188 -21.18 7.04 -9.78
N ASN A 189 -22.06 7.87 -9.23
CA ASN A 189 -22.88 8.83 -9.97
C ASN A 189 -22.23 10.22 -10.05
N LEU A 190 -20.95 10.32 -9.68
CA LEU A 190 -20.18 11.56 -9.62
C LEU A 190 -20.71 12.58 -8.60
N LYS A 191 -21.55 12.13 -7.66
CA LYS A 191 -22.00 13.00 -6.58
C LYS A 191 -20.85 13.18 -5.60
N VAL A 192 -20.57 14.43 -5.24
CA VAL A 192 -19.60 14.76 -4.18
C VAL A 192 -20.15 14.29 -2.84
N ILE A 193 -19.43 13.37 -2.20
CA ILE A 193 -19.78 12.79 -0.88
C ILE A 193 -18.82 13.25 0.22
N LEU A 194 -17.64 13.74 -0.14
CA LEU A 194 -16.69 14.38 0.75
C LEU A 194 -15.95 15.49 -0.03
N ASP A 195 -15.83 16.67 0.57
CA ASP A 195 -14.95 17.74 0.11
C ASP A 195 -14.58 18.61 1.31
N VAL A 196 -13.39 18.39 1.84
CA VAL A 196 -12.99 18.93 3.14
C VAL A 196 -11.52 19.33 3.15
N LEU A 197 -11.21 20.41 3.85
CA LEU A 197 -9.84 20.83 4.11
C LEU A 197 -9.26 20.07 5.28
N VAL A 198 -8.01 19.65 5.13
CA VAL A 198 -7.28 18.84 6.10
C VAL A 198 -6.18 19.68 6.73
N LYS A 199 -6.08 19.61 8.06
CA LYS A 199 -5.01 20.26 8.79
C LYS A 199 -3.74 19.40 8.71
N PRO A 200 -2.64 19.88 8.10
CA PRO A 200 -1.38 19.17 8.12
C PRO A 200 -0.82 19.13 9.54
N ASN A 201 -0.20 18.00 9.92
CA ASN A 201 0.42 17.85 11.24
C ASN A 201 1.79 18.55 11.30
N GLU A 202 2.48 18.63 10.16
CA GLU A 202 3.81 19.22 10.03
C GLU A 202 3.75 20.62 9.38
N PRO A 203 4.67 21.53 9.73
CA PRO A 203 4.75 22.85 9.09
C PRO A 203 4.91 22.76 7.57
N VAL A 204 4.10 23.53 6.84
CA VAL A 204 4.13 23.57 5.38
C VAL A 204 5.19 24.54 4.90
N ILE A 205 6.07 24.08 4.00
CA ILE A 205 7.12 24.92 3.37
C ILE A 205 6.80 25.27 1.92
N ASN A 206 5.94 24.50 1.25
CA ASN A 206 5.49 24.82 -0.11
C ASN A 206 4.05 24.31 -0.34
N PHE A 207 3.15 25.27 -0.55
CA PHE A 207 1.72 25.05 -0.75
C PHE A 207 1.35 24.56 -2.16
N ARG A 208 2.27 24.70 -3.12
CA ARG A 208 2.03 24.37 -4.53
C ARG A 208 0.75 25.01 -5.07
N THR A 209 0.55 26.29 -4.76
CA THR A 209 -0.69 27.05 -5.00
C THR A 209 -1.20 26.98 -6.44
N SER A 210 -0.31 26.90 -7.43
CA SER A 210 -0.68 26.73 -8.83
C SER A 210 -1.42 25.42 -9.15
N ILE A 211 -1.26 24.41 -8.29
CA ILE A 211 -1.89 23.09 -8.40
C ILE A 211 -3.04 22.98 -7.39
N THR A 212 -2.77 23.28 -6.11
CA THR A 212 -3.73 23.07 -5.02
C THR A 212 -4.80 24.15 -4.94
N GLY A 213 -4.55 25.33 -5.53
CA GLY A 213 -5.38 26.51 -5.37
C GLY A 213 -5.36 27.11 -3.96
N LEU A 214 -4.46 26.65 -3.08
CA LEU A 214 -4.35 27.09 -1.69
C LEU A 214 -3.12 27.96 -1.49
N ASP A 215 -3.27 29.08 -0.78
CA ASP A 215 -2.17 29.92 -0.31
C ASP A 215 -1.95 29.74 1.21
N CYS A 216 -0.97 30.46 1.76
CA CYS A 216 -0.68 30.38 3.18
C CYS A 216 -1.83 30.88 4.07
N PHE A 217 -2.68 31.78 3.56
CA PHE A 217 -3.86 32.29 4.28
C PHE A 217 -5.02 31.30 4.25
N ALA A 218 -5.14 30.49 3.20
CA ALA A 218 -6.17 29.46 3.04
C ALA A 218 -6.01 28.28 4.02
N LEU A 219 -4.80 27.97 4.51
CA LEU A 219 -4.61 26.94 5.56
C LEU A 219 -4.69 27.49 7.00
N HIS A 220 -4.74 28.80 7.20
CA HIS A 220 -4.97 29.40 8.53
C HIS A 220 -6.41 29.19 9.05
N LEU A 221 -7.23 28.42 8.33
CA LEU A 221 -8.62 28.18 8.66
C LEU A 221 -8.75 27.44 9.99
N SER A 222 -9.33 28.13 10.97
CA SER A 222 -9.97 27.59 12.18
C SER A 222 -10.96 26.43 11.92
N ASN A 223 -11.26 26.13 10.65
CA ASN A 223 -12.21 25.11 10.20
C ASN A 223 -11.54 23.90 9.49
N ALA A 224 -10.21 23.84 9.39
CA ALA A 224 -9.54 22.67 8.82
C ALA A 224 -9.66 21.45 9.76
N THR A 225 -10.04 20.31 9.19
CA THR A 225 -10.31 19.09 9.97
C THR A 225 -8.99 18.33 10.22
N PRO A 226 -8.69 17.88 11.45
CA PRO A 226 -7.54 17.04 11.73
C PRO A 226 -7.54 15.76 10.89
N LEU A 227 -6.36 15.28 10.49
CA LEU A 227 -6.24 14.06 9.68
C LEU A 227 -6.93 12.85 10.34
N SER A 228 -6.88 12.72 11.67
CA SER A 228 -7.57 11.65 12.40
C SER A 228 -9.07 11.63 12.10
N ASP A 229 -9.72 12.79 12.11
CA ASP A 229 -11.16 12.89 11.94
C ASP A 229 -11.55 12.66 10.47
N ILE A 230 -10.66 13.02 9.54
CA ILE A 230 -10.78 12.65 8.13
C ILE A 230 -10.69 11.14 7.93
N GLN A 231 -9.73 10.48 8.59
CA GLN A 231 -9.60 9.03 8.54
C GLN A 231 -10.88 8.35 9.07
N GLU A 232 -11.51 8.88 10.12
CA GLU A 232 -12.80 8.37 10.62
C GLU A 232 -13.93 8.52 9.61
N LYS A 233 -14.04 9.70 8.97
CA LYS A 233 -15.03 9.91 7.89
C LYS A 233 -14.81 8.97 6.72
N LEU A 234 -13.55 8.78 6.31
CA LEU A 234 -13.20 7.87 5.23
C LEU A 234 -13.47 6.41 5.61
N LEU A 235 -13.25 6.01 6.87
CA LEU A 235 -13.60 4.68 7.35
C LEU A 235 -15.11 4.38 7.24
N GLU A 236 -15.97 5.37 7.47
CA GLU A 236 -17.42 5.24 7.28
C GLU A 236 -17.80 5.15 5.80
N LEU A 237 -17.10 5.89 4.93
CA LEU A 237 -17.34 5.91 3.49
C LEU A 237 -16.79 4.66 2.76
N PHE A 238 -15.71 4.06 3.28
CA PHE A 238 -15.01 2.93 2.67
C PHE A 238 -15.07 1.67 3.55
N PRO A 239 -16.26 1.05 3.72
CA PRO A 239 -16.37 -0.27 4.31
C PRO A 239 -15.66 -1.32 3.43
N THR A 240 -15.47 -2.51 3.99
CA THR A 240 -14.54 -3.52 3.45
C THR A 240 -14.77 -3.90 1.98
N GLU A 241 -16.02 -3.85 1.53
CA GLU A 241 -16.42 -4.27 0.18
C GLU A 241 -16.41 -3.16 -0.87
N THR A 242 -16.23 -1.90 -0.44
CA THR A 242 -16.13 -0.77 -1.37
C THR A 242 -14.82 -0.87 -2.14
N ILE A 243 -14.82 -0.41 -3.39
CA ILE A 243 -13.62 -0.27 -4.21
C ILE A 243 -13.21 1.20 -4.20
N MET A 244 -11.99 1.48 -3.77
CA MET A 244 -11.40 2.81 -3.85
C MET A 244 -10.77 3.03 -5.22
N VAL A 245 -11.14 4.13 -5.89
CA VAL A 245 -10.66 4.47 -7.23
C VAL A 245 -9.83 5.74 -7.18
N GLY A 246 -8.71 5.79 -7.91
CA GLY A 246 -7.90 7.00 -8.01
C GLY A 246 -6.87 6.98 -9.14
N HIS A 247 -6.01 7.98 -9.16
CA HIS A 247 -4.88 8.09 -10.07
C HIS A 247 -3.61 8.38 -9.27
N LEU A 248 -2.61 7.50 -9.33
CA LEU A 248 -1.50 7.52 -8.37
C LEU A 248 -2.04 7.48 -6.93
N LEU A 249 -3.05 6.63 -6.72
CA LEU A 249 -3.84 6.55 -5.50
C LEU A 249 -2.96 6.23 -4.28
N ASN A 250 -1.85 5.53 -4.50
CA ASN A 250 -0.84 5.28 -3.47
C ASN A 250 -0.29 6.57 -2.84
N LYS A 251 -0.20 7.68 -3.58
CA LYS A 251 0.25 8.98 -3.05
C LYS A 251 -0.81 9.60 -2.15
N ASP A 252 -2.08 9.51 -2.53
CA ASP A 252 -3.20 10.00 -1.72
C ASP A 252 -3.30 9.20 -0.42
N LEU A 253 -3.25 7.88 -0.51
CA LEU A 253 -3.26 6.97 0.64
C LEU A 253 -2.07 7.20 1.58
N LYS A 254 -0.86 7.44 1.06
CA LYS A 254 0.31 7.82 1.88
C LYS A 254 0.10 9.13 2.63
N ALA A 255 -0.40 10.16 1.95
CA ALA A 255 -0.68 11.46 2.57
C ALA A 255 -1.80 11.38 3.63
N LEU A 256 -2.76 10.48 3.43
CA LEU A 256 -3.83 10.17 4.38
C LEU A 256 -3.41 9.21 5.49
N LYS A 257 -2.25 8.58 5.37
CA LYS A 257 -1.81 7.49 6.26
C LYS A 257 -2.85 6.37 6.31
N MET A 258 -3.33 5.96 5.15
CA MET A 258 -4.34 4.91 5.01
C MET A 258 -3.87 3.83 4.05
N ASP A 259 -4.39 2.62 4.20
CA ASP A 259 -4.31 1.58 3.18
C ASP A 259 -5.68 0.92 3.01
N HIS A 260 -5.93 0.45 1.79
CA HIS A 260 -7.20 -0.16 1.40
C HIS A 260 -6.93 -1.29 0.41
N ALA A 261 -7.46 -2.48 0.70
CA ALA A 261 -7.13 -3.68 -0.09
C ALA A 261 -7.74 -3.66 -1.51
N ARG A 262 -8.92 -3.07 -1.69
CA ARG A 262 -9.67 -3.12 -2.95
C ARG A 262 -9.51 -1.81 -3.72
N VAL A 263 -8.39 -1.67 -4.41
CA VAL A 263 -8.07 -0.43 -5.14
C VAL A 263 -8.12 -0.61 -6.66
N ILE A 264 -8.57 0.43 -7.34
CA ILE A 264 -8.38 0.65 -8.77
C ILE A 264 -7.50 1.89 -8.92
N ASP A 265 -6.28 1.68 -9.38
CA ASP A 265 -5.36 2.78 -9.71
C ASP A 265 -5.26 2.94 -11.22
N THR A 266 -5.82 4.03 -11.72
CA THR A 266 -5.85 4.33 -13.15
C THR A 266 -4.45 4.55 -13.73
N SER A 267 -3.46 4.99 -12.95
CA SER A 267 -2.08 5.17 -13.46
C SER A 267 -1.38 3.85 -13.73
N LEU A 268 -1.75 2.79 -13.00
CA LEU A 268 -1.23 1.43 -13.21
C LEU A 268 -1.97 0.72 -14.35
N LEU A 269 -3.26 1.01 -14.53
CA LEU A 269 -4.09 0.36 -15.54
C LEU A 269 -3.91 0.93 -16.94
N PHE A 270 -3.79 2.25 -17.04
CA PHE A 270 -3.79 2.97 -18.31
C PHE A 270 -2.48 3.75 -18.45
N LYS A 271 -1.39 3.01 -18.66
CA LYS A 271 -0.11 3.62 -18.99
C LYS A 271 -0.12 4.13 -20.43
N TYR A 272 0.36 5.34 -20.60
CA TYR A 272 0.59 5.92 -21.90
C TYR A 272 2.02 5.59 -22.32
N ASP A 273 2.17 4.77 -23.35
CA ASP A 273 3.49 4.49 -23.90
C ASP A 273 3.91 5.65 -24.82
N PHE A 274 4.67 6.59 -24.25
CA PHE A 274 5.24 7.71 -25.02
C PHE A 274 6.34 7.25 -25.98
N SER A 275 6.87 6.03 -25.87
CA SER A 275 7.90 5.53 -26.79
C SER A 275 7.35 5.30 -28.20
N ALA A 276 6.07 4.94 -28.33
CA ALA A 276 5.39 4.80 -29.61
C ALA A 276 5.02 6.15 -30.26
N ALA A 277 5.00 7.25 -29.49
CA ALA A 277 4.60 8.58 -29.95
C ALA A 277 5.77 9.44 -30.45
N ALA A 278 7.01 9.00 -30.28
CA ALA A 278 8.22 9.72 -30.71
C ALA A 278 8.31 9.95 -32.25
N GLY A 279 7.41 9.35 -33.04
CA GLY A 279 7.34 9.55 -34.49
C GLY A 279 6.18 10.39 -35.03
N ILE A 280 5.20 10.78 -34.19
CA ILE A 280 3.99 11.49 -34.68
C ILE A 280 3.68 12.68 -33.77
N VAL A 281 4.32 13.81 -34.05
CA VAL A 281 3.85 15.12 -33.59
C VAL A 281 2.52 15.39 -34.30
N GLY A 282 1.40 15.23 -33.61
CA GLY A 282 0.12 15.72 -34.14
C GLY A 282 -1.18 15.29 -33.46
N LYS A 283 -1.29 14.07 -32.91
CA LYS A 283 -2.51 13.64 -32.19
C LYS A 283 -2.17 12.64 -31.10
N LEU A 284 -2.57 12.95 -29.86
CA LEU A 284 -2.60 12.00 -28.75
C LEU A 284 -3.46 10.80 -29.15
N PRO A 285 -2.91 9.57 -29.26
CA PRO A 285 -3.69 8.39 -29.62
C PRO A 285 -4.67 8.04 -28.50
N ARG A 286 -5.96 7.86 -28.79
CA ARG A 286 -6.94 7.49 -27.76
C ARG A 286 -6.56 6.13 -27.15
N PRO A 287 -6.72 5.94 -25.82
CA PRO A 287 -6.57 4.63 -25.21
C PRO A 287 -7.52 3.63 -25.87
N PHE A 288 -7.02 2.43 -26.17
CA PHE A 288 -7.78 1.31 -26.71
C PHE A 288 -8.76 0.75 -25.67
#